data_AF-A0A965WQK6-F1
#
_entry.id   AF-A0A965WQK6-F1
#
_cell.length_a   1.000
_cell.length_b   1.000
_cell.length_c   1.000
_cell.angle_alpha   90.00
_cell.angle_beta   90.00
_cell.angle_gamma   90.00
#
_symmetry.space_group_name_H-M   'P 1'
#
loop_
_entity.id
_entity.type
_entity.pdbx_description
1 polymer ?
#
loop_
_entity_poly.entity_id
_entity_poly.type
_entity_poly.pdbx_seq_one_letter_code
_entity_poly.pdbx_strand_id
1 'polypeptide(L)'
;MFSENQSILSRLIQNLLLIIYSIFALFPLFWMALITFKSDLQMFNTTFFFTPTLDNYKAVLIGTDYIKTFIDNVIVSGGAVLVSVLAGVPAAYALARFNFKYK
;
A
#
# COMPACT_ATOMS: atom_id res chain seq x y z
N MET A 1 -16.03 -27.01 0.58
CA MET A 1 -15.65 -28.05 -0.42
C MET A 1 -14.34 -27.66 -1.12
N PHE A 2 -13.28 -27.30 -0.39
CA PHE A 2 -11.91 -27.19 -0.90
C PHE A 2 -10.93 -27.48 0.25
N SER A 3 -10.02 -28.44 0.03
CA SER A 3 -8.81 -28.74 0.82
C SER A 3 -8.84 -29.82 1.93
N GLU A 4 -9.47 -30.98 1.70
CA GLU A 4 -9.33 -32.11 2.65
C GLU A 4 -8.18 -33.10 2.34
N ASN A 5 -7.30 -32.80 1.37
CA ASN A 5 -6.13 -33.65 1.13
C ASN A 5 -4.92 -32.89 0.54
N GLN A 6 -4.50 -31.80 1.19
CA GLN A 6 -3.19 -31.21 0.92
C GLN A 6 -2.18 -31.93 1.82
N SER A 7 -1.30 -32.76 1.25
CA SER A 7 -0.19 -33.37 1.99
C SER A 7 0.62 -32.30 2.71
N ILE A 8 1.18 -32.61 3.89
CA ILE A 8 1.98 -31.66 4.70
C ILE A 8 3.06 -30.98 3.85
N LEU A 9 3.65 -31.72 2.90
CA LEU A 9 4.61 -31.24 1.93
C LEU A 9 4.06 -30.11 1.04
N SER A 10 2.85 -30.25 0.51
CA SER A 10 2.23 -29.22 -0.34
C SER A 10 2.00 -27.91 0.43
N ARG A 11 1.56 -28.00 1.70
CA ARG A 11 1.38 -26.82 2.56
C ARG A 11 2.70 -26.13 2.87
N LEU A 12 3.77 -26.88 3.13
CA LEU A 12 5.10 -26.33 3.37
C LEU A 12 5.64 -25.60 2.14
N ILE A 13 5.47 -26.18 0.95
CA ILE A 13 5.89 -25.55 -0.31
C ILE A 13 5.09 -24.27 -0.56
N GLN A 14 3.77 -24.30 -0.40
CA GLN A 14 2.93 -23.11 -0.55
C GLN A 14 3.34 -22.00 0.41
N ASN A 15 3.54 -22.33 1.69
CA ASN A 15 3.98 -21.34 2.68
C ASN A 15 5.35 -20.78 2.36
N LEU A 16 6.30 -21.61 1.93
CA LEU A 16 7.64 -21.16 1.54
C LEU A 16 7.57 -20.21 0.34
N LEU A 17 6.76 -20.53 -0.67
CA LEU A 17 6.53 -19.67 -1.83
C LEU A 17 5.90 -18.33 -1.43
N LEU A 18 4.91 -18.33 -0.54
CA LEU A 18 4.29 -17.11 -0.01
C LEU A 18 5.29 -16.26 0.77
N ILE A 19 6.18 -16.87 1.56
CA ILE A 19 7.24 -16.16 2.30
C ILE A 19 8.22 -15.52 1.33
N ILE A 20 8.71 -16.26 0.34
CA ILE A 20 9.64 -15.74 -0.67
C ILE A 20 9.00 -14.58 -1.43
N TYR A 21 7.74 -14.74 -1.87
CA TYR A 21 7.01 -13.68 -2.55
C TYR A 21 6.81 -12.45 -1.66
N SER A 22 6.51 -12.64 -0.38
CA SER A 22 6.35 -11.54 0.58
C SER A 22 7.66 -10.77 0.77
N ILE A 23 8.80 -11.47 0.90
CA ILE A 23 10.12 -10.83 0.98
C ILE A 23 10.40 -10.02 -0.27
N PHE A 24 10.13 -10.58 -1.46
CA PHE A 24 10.30 -9.89 -2.73
C PHE A 24 9.41 -8.64 -2.83
N ALA A 25 8.14 -8.74 -2.44
CA ALA A 25 7.19 -7.62 -2.47
C ALA A 25 7.54 -6.52 -1.45
N LEU A 26 8.10 -6.88 -0.29
CA LEU A 26 8.50 -5.94 0.75
C LEU A 26 9.89 -5.33 0.49
N PHE A 27 10.74 -5.98 -0.30
CA PHE A 27 12.08 -5.49 -0.62
C PHE A 27 12.11 -4.03 -1.11
N PRO A 28 11.29 -3.60 -2.10
CA PRO A 28 11.28 -2.19 -2.53
C PRO A 28 10.81 -1.24 -1.42
N LEU A 29 9.88 -1.65 -0.56
CA LEU A 29 9.44 -0.84 0.59
C LEU A 29 10.58 -0.68 1.61
N PHE A 30 11.30 -1.76 1.89
CA PHE A 30 12.49 -1.73 2.75
C PHE A 30 13.57 -0.81 2.17
N TRP A 31 13.82 -0.89 0.86
CA TRP A 31 14.77 -0.02 0.17
C TRP A 31 14.38 1.46 0.26
N MET A 32 13.10 1.78 0.04
CA MET A 32 12.60 3.15 0.21
C MET A 32 12.79 3.64 1.65
N ALA A 33 12.53 2.80 2.66
CA ALA A 33 12.75 3.17 4.05
C ALA A 33 14.22 3.50 4.33
N LEU A 34 15.16 2.71 3.82
CA LEU A 34 16.59 3.00 3.96
C LEU A 34 16.99 4.34 3.29
N ILE A 35 16.43 4.63 2.11
CA ILE A 35 16.67 5.90 1.40
C ILE A 35 16.25 7.10 2.25
N THR A 36 15.17 7.02 3.02
CA THR A 36 14.74 8.15 3.88
C THR A 36 15.79 8.58 4.90
N PHE A 37 16.72 7.70 5.27
CA PHE A 37 17.79 7.97 6.22
C PHE A 37 19.15 8.27 5.56
N LYS A 38 19.27 8.13 4.23
CA LYS A 38 20.49 8.46 3.47
C LYS A 38 20.58 9.97 3.23
N SER A 39 21.79 10.52 3.20
CA SER A 39 21.98 11.90 2.75
C SER A 39 21.72 12.04 1.25
N ASP A 40 21.41 13.26 0.78
CA ASP A 40 21.13 13.55 -0.64
C ASP A 40 22.21 13.01 -1.59
N LEU A 41 23.47 13.11 -1.19
CA LEU A 41 24.62 12.63 -1.98
C LEU A 41 24.71 11.10 -2.04
N GLN A 42 24.16 10.40 -1.05
CA GLN A 42 24.23 8.95 -0.92
C GLN A 42 22.95 8.24 -1.38
N MET A 43 21.88 8.99 -1.68
CA MET A 43 20.58 8.45 -2.10
C MET A 43 20.66 7.63 -3.41
N PHE A 44 21.54 8.02 -4.34
CA PHE A 44 21.75 7.31 -5.61
C PHE A 44 22.73 6.14 -5.51
N ASN A 45 23.37 5.92 -4.36
CA ASN A 45 24.35 4.86 -4.17
C ASN A 45 23.71 3.61 -3.55
N THR A 46 24.00 2.44 -4.13
CA THR A 46 23.52 1.12 -3.69
C THR A 46 24.30 0.59 -2.47
N THR A 47 24.70 1.47 -1.55
CA THR A 47 25.38 1.08 -0.30
C THR A 47 24.37 0.75 0.80
N PHE A 48 24.54 -0.39 1.45
CA PHE A 48 23.79 -0.71 2.67
C PHE A 48 24.39 -0.03 3.92
N PHE A 49 25.67 0.35 3.85
CA PHE A 49 26.37 1.09 4.90
C PHE A 49 26.34 2.59 4.59
N PHE A 50 25.71 3.35 5.47
CA PHE A 50 25.63 4.81 5.41
C PHE A 50 25.48 5.36 6.82
N THR A 51 25.72 6.66 7.00
CA THR A 51 25.44 7.34 8.26
C THR A 51 23.97 7.76 8.26
N PRO A 52 23.12 7.21 9.15
CA PRO A 52 21.70 7.55 9.17
C PRO A 52 21.51 9.02 9.57
N THR A 53 20.67 9.72 8.81
CA THR A 53 20.33 11.14 9.02
C THR A 53 18.81 11.32 9.07
N LEU A 54 18.35 12.41 9.69
CA LEU A 54 16.93 12.80 9.73
C LEU A 54 16.66 14.07 8.91
N ASP A 55 17.62 14.48 8.08
CA ASP A 55 17.56 15.75 7.38
C ASP A 55 16.47 15.74 6.30
N ASN A 56 16.25 14.60 5.62
CA ASN A 56 15.14 14.43 4.68
C ASN A 56 13.77 14.64 5.36
N TYR A 57 13.59 14.11 6.58
CA TYR A 57 12.36 14.30 7.34
C TYR A 57 12.15 15.76 7.71
N LYS A 58 13.20 16.45 8.17
CA LYS A 58 13.12 17.90 8.47
C LYS A 58 12.84 18.72 7.22
N ALA A 59 13.50 18.40 6.10
CA ALA A 59 13.31 19.10 4.83
C ALA A 59 11.85 19.02 4.35
N VAL A 60 11.21 17.85 4.48
CA VAL A 60 9.80 17.70 4.10
C VAL A 60 8.85 18.35 5.12
N LEU A 61 9.04 18.08 6.42
CA LEU A 61 8.09 18.52 7.45
C LEU A 61 8.15 20.02 7.76
N ILE A 62 9.32 20.65 7.62
CA ILE A 62 9.56 22.06 7.96
C ILE A 62 9.82 22.89 6.70
N GLY A 63 10.53 22.33 5.72
CA GLY A 63 10.94 23.04 4.51
C GLY A 63 9.88 23.12 3.41
N THR A 64 8.71 22.48 3.58
CA THR A 64 7.63 22.48 2.58
C THR A 64 6.25 22.51 3.22
N ASP A 65 5.22 22.87 2.44
CA ASP A 65 3.80 22.78 2.83
C ASP A 65 3.27 21.32 2.78
N TYR A 66 4.09 20.35 3.21
CA TYR A 66 3.76 18.92 3.15
C TYR A 66 2.48 18.59 3.91
N ILE A 67 2.30 19.15 5.11
CA ILE A 67 1.12 18.90 5.95
C ILE A 67 -0.16 19.39 5.27
N LYS A 68 -0.12 20.57 4.64
CA LYS A 68 -1.27 21.09 3.89
C LYS A 68 -1.59 20.17 2.72
N THR A 69 -0.57 19.82 1.92
CA THR A 69 -0.73 18.91 0.77
C THR A 69 -1.25 17.53 1.19
N PHE A 70 -0.80 17.02 2.33
CA PHE A 70 -1.28 15.76 2.89
C PHE A 70 -2.77 15.83 3.25
N ILE A 71 -3.21 16.91 3.92
CA ILE A 71 -4.62 17.14 4.26
C ILE A 71 -5.46 17.28 2.98
N ASP A 72 -4.99 18.02 1.98
CA ASP A 72 -5.68 18.18 0.70
C ASP A 72 -5.93 16.79 0.04
N ASN A 73 -4.95 15.89 0.08
CA ASN A 73 -5.10 14.51 -0.42
C ASN A 73 -6.08 13.67 0.40
N VAL A 74 -6.05 13.77 1.73
CA VAL A 74 -7.00 13.06 2.61
C VAL A 74 -8.43 13.50 2.33
N ILE A 75 -8.66 14.81 2.18
CA ILE A 75 -9.98 15.36 1.88
C ILE A 75 -10.48 14.88 0.52
N VAL A 76 -9.64 14.96 -0.53
CA VAL A 76 -10.03 14.56 -1.89
C VAL A 76 -10.28 13.06 -1.98
N SER A 77 -9.36 12.23 -1.48
CA SER A 77 -9.52 10.76 -1.52
C SER A 77 -10.68 10.28 -0.65
N GLY A 78 -10.80 10.80 0.58
CA GLY A 78 -11.91 10.48 1.49
C GLY A 78 -13.25 10.93 0.93
N GLY A 79 -13.33 12.14 0.37
CA GLY A 79 -14.52 12.65 -0.31
C GLY A 79 -14.92 11.80 -1.51
N ALA A 80 -13.95 11.39 -2.34
CA ALA A 80 -14.21 10.50 -3.47
C ALA A 80 -14.78 9.15 -3.02
N VAL A 81 -14.21 8.53 -1.97
CA VAL A 81 -14.74 7.28 -1.41
C VAL A 81 -16.15 7.47 -0.87
N LEU A 82 -16.41 8.56 -0.13
CA LEU A 82 -17.72 8.86 0.43
C LEU A 82 -18.78 8.96 -0.67
N VAL A 83 -18.54 9.77 -1.71
CA VAL A 83 -19.46 9.94 -2.84
C VAL A 83 -19.66 8.63 -3.57
N SER A 84 -18.59 7.87 -3.80
CA SER A 84 -18.64 6.56 -4.48
C SER A 84 -19.49 5.55 -3.71
N VAL A 85 -19.40 5.52 -2.38
CA VAL A 85 -20.20 4.65 -1.52
C VAL A 85 -21.66 5.10 -1.49
N LEU A 86 -21.91 6.40 -1.32
CA LEU A 86 -23.26 6.96 -1.28
C LEU A 86 -24.03 6.74 -2.58
N ALA A 87 -23.36 6.79 -3.72
CA ALA A 87 -23.98 6.49 -5.01
C ALA A 87 -24.01 4.98 -5.32
N GLY A 88 -22.89 4.29 -5.06
CA GLY A 88 -22.67 2.90 -5.44
C GLY A 88 -23.46 1.90 -4.61
N VAL A 89 -23.60 2.11 -3.29
CA VAL A 89 -24.31 1.18 -2.40
C VAL A 89 -25.81 1.10 -2.75
N PRO A 90 -26.55 2.23 -2.89
CA PRO A 90 -27.94 2.16 -3.31
C PRO A 90 -28.12 1.55 -4.70
N ALA A 91 -27.23 1.87 -5.66
CA ALA A 91 -27.27 1.30 -6.99
C ALA A 91 -27.05 -0.23 -6.98
N ALA A 92 -26.06 -0.70 -6.23
CA ALA A 92 -25.79 -2.12 -6.05
C ALA A 92 -26.93 -2.85 -5.33
N TYR A 93 -27.50 -2.23 -4.29
CA TYR A 93 -28.67 -2.78 -3.58
C TYR A 93 -29.87 -2.89 -4.52
N ALA A 94 -30.11 -1.85 -5.32
CA ALA A 94 -31.19 -1.84 -6.28
C ALA A 94 -31.03 -3.02 -7.25
N LEU A 95 -29.85 -3.16 -7.87
CA LEU A 95 -29.49 -4.24 -8.80
C LEU A 95 -29.60 -5.64 -8.19
N ALA A 96 -29.27 -5.78 -6.91
CA ALA A 96 -29.33 -7.04 -6.19
C ALA A 96 -30.76 -7.46 -5.82
N ARG A 97 -31.62 -6.51 -5.45
CA ARG A 97 -32.94 -6.82 -4.88
C ARG A 97 -34.13 -6.60 -5.81
N PHE A 98 -34.04 -5.68 -6.76
CA PHE A 98 -35.14 -5.41 -7.70
C PHE A 98 -34.97 -6.22 -8.99
N ASN A 99 -36.09 -6.73 -9.51
CA ASN A 99 -36.15 -7.32 -10.83
C ASN A 99 -36.30 -6.20 -11.86
N PHE A 100 -35.20 -5.83 -12.50
CA PHE A 100 -35.23 -4.90 -13.62
C PHE A 100 -35.77 -5.59 -14.85
N LYS A 101 -36.63 -4.90 -15.61
CA LYS A 101 -37.24 -5.40 -16.84
C LYS A 101 -36.21 -5.76 -17.94
N TYR A 102 -34.99 -5.25 -17.83
CA TYR A 102 -33.86 -5.50 -18.75
C TYR A 102 -32.78 -6.41 -18.16
N LYS A 103 -33.06 -7.11 -17.05
CA LYS A 103 -32.21 -8.18 -16.53
C LYS A 103 -32.57 -9.50 -17.20
#